data_AF-A0A957KGI3-F1
#
_entry.id   AF-A0A957KGI3-F1
#
_cell.length_a   1.000
_cell.length_b   1.000
_cell.length_c   1.000
_cell.angle_alpha   90.00
_cell.angle_beta   90.00
_cell.angle_gamma   90.00
#
_symmetry.space_group_name_H-M   'P 1'
#
loop_
_entity.id
_entity.type
_entity.pdbx_description
1 polymer ?
#
loop_
_entity_poly.entity_id
_entity_poly.type
_entity_poly.pdbx_seq_one_letter_code
_entity_poly.pdbx_strand_id
1 'polypeptide(L)'
;EYLWSKIVTLTGLATLEAAVMILGAMALMRLSGPLTWPNVPLLLLGILAIAILYTLIGIVLIVRYDKITDFLIPMALLAVALQLPFVYFLGWIEHPILLVIPTSAPTVLMQAAYGPLATWEWIYGVGYTALLLVGLSIWAGRAFQKHIVMKVG
;
A
#
# COMPACT_ATOMS: atom_id res chain seq x y z
N GLU A 1 -4.26 15.14 15.99
CA GLU A 1 -3.01 14.56 16.51
C GLU A 1 -3.03 13.03 16.54
N TYR A 2 -4.03 12.38 17.14
CA TYR A 2 -4.12 10.91 17.21
C TYR A 2 -4.03 10.17 15.85
N LEU A 3 -4.73 10.67 14.83
CA LEU A 3 -4.72 10.08 13.49
C LEU A 3 -3.31 10.04 12.87
N TRP A 4 -2.57 11.14 12.99
CA TRP A 4 -1.20 11.25 12.47
C TRP A 4 -0.24 10.29 13.21
N SER A 5 -0.37 10.18 14.53
CA SER A 5 0.43 9.23 15.32
C SER A 5 0.17 7.78 14.89
N LYS A 6 -1.09 7.40 14.64
CA LYS A 6 -1.42 6.08 14.08
C LYS A 6 -0.82 5.84 12.70
N ILE A 7 -0.89 6.84 11.81
CA ILE A 7 -0.35 6.71 10.46
C ILE A 7 1.16 6.46 10.55
N VAL A 8 1.90 7.28 11.31
CA VAL A 8 3.35 7.14 11.47
C VAL A 8 3.73 5.80 12.08
N THR A 9 3.07 5.38 13.16
CA THR A 9 3.38 4.11 13.83
C THR A 9 3.07 2.88 12.97
N LEU A 10 1.90 2.83 12.34
CA LEU A 10 1.50 1.70 11.49
C LEU A 10 2.31 1.64 10.19
N THR A 11 2.59 2.80 9.58
CA THR A 11 3.45 2.87 8.39
C THR A 11 4.88 2.46 8.75
N GLY A 12 5.39 2.88 9.90
CA GLY A 12 6.71 2.46 10.39
C GLY A 12 6.80 0.95 10.59
N LEU A 13 5.80 0.36 11.25
CA LEU A 13 5.73 -1.10 11.43
C LEU A 13 5.66 -1.84 10.09
N ALA A 14 4.78 -1.42 9.18
CA ALA A 14 4.63 -2.03 7.86
C ALA A 14 5.90 -1.89 7.00
N THR A 15 6.62 -0.77 7.11
CA THR A 15 7.89 -0.55 6.41
C THR A 15 8.97 -1.50 6.94
N LEU A 16 9.04 -1.68 8.26
CA LEU A 16 9.95 -2.63 8.89
C LEU A 16 9.63 -4.07 8.48
N GLU A 17 8.35 -4.45 8.51
CA GLU A 17 7.88 -5.76 8.06
C GLU A 17 8.25 -6.03 6.60
N ALA A 18 7.98 -5.07 5.71
CA ALA A 18 8.34 -5.15 4.30
C ALA A 18 9.86 -5.28 4.11
N ALA A 19 10.67 -4.53 4.87
CA ALA A 19 12.12 -4.64 4.82
C ALA A 19 12.59 -6.06 5.23
N VAL A 20 12.05 -6.62 6.31
CA VAL A 20 12.36 -7.98 6.76
C VAL A 20 11.96 -9.01 5.70
N MET A 21 10.76 -8.89 5.12
CA MET A 21 10.30 -9.78 4.06
C MET A 21 11.19 -9.74 2.82
N ILE A 22 11.56 -8.54 2.35
CA ILE A 22 12.39 -8.37 1.16
C ILE A 22 13.81 -8.89 1.42
N LEU A 23 14.39 -8.59 2.57
CA LEU A 23 15.71 -9.13 2.95
C LEU A 23 15.68 -10.65 3.05
N GLY A 24 14.62 -11.22 3.63
CA GLY A 24 14.40 -12.66 3.70
C GLY A 24 14.27 -13.29 2.31
N ALA A 25 13.49 -12.68 1.42
CA ALA A 25 13.34 -13.13 0.04
C ALA A 25 14.67 -13.06 -0.73
N MET A 26 15.42 -11.97 -0.60
CA MET A 26 16.75 -11.83 -1.21
C MET A 26 17.74 -12.88 -0.69
N ALA A 27 17.70 -13.20 0.62
CA ALA A 27 18.53 -14.24 1.20
C ALA A 27 18.22 -15.63 0.61
N LEU A 28 16.94 -15.94 0.39
CA LEU A 28 16.51 -17.18 -0.26
C LEU A 28 16.90 -17.21 -1.74
N MET A 29 16.66 -16.12 -2.48
CA MET A 29 16.98 -16.05 -3.92
C MET A 29 18.49 -16.12 -4.20
N ARG A 30 19.33 -15.67 -3.26
CA ARG A 30 20.78 -15.85 -3.34
C ARG A 30 21.20 -17.32 -3.45
N LEU A 31 20.40 -18.25 -2.96
CA LEU A 31 20.66 -19.68 -3.07
C LEU A 31 20.35 -20.23 -4.48
N SER A 32 19.54 -19.51 -5.27
CA SER A 32 19.00 -19.98 -6.55
C SER A 32 19.57 -19.27 -7.78
N GLY A 33 20.39 -18.22 -7.64
CA GLY A 33 21.00 -17.52 -8.78
C GLY A 33 21.61 -16.15 -8.47
N PRO A 34 22.08 -15.43 -9.51
CA PRO A 34 22.63 -14.08 -9.38
C PRO A 34 21.56 -13.09 -8.90
N LEU A 35 21.94 -12.25 -7.94
CA LEU A 35 21.04 -11.31 -7.28
C LEU A 35 21.19 -9.90 -7.87
N THR A 36 20.07 -9.33 -8.33
CA THR A 36 20.00 -7.90 -8.67
C THR A 36 19.76 -7.09 -7.41
N TRP A 37 20.69 -6.20 -7.09
CA TRP A 37 20.53 -5.30 -5.95
C TRP A 37 19.53 -4.19 -6.26
N PRO A 38 18.51 -3.98 -5.41
CA PRO A 38 17.54 -2.92 -5.63
C PRO A 38 18.13 -1.54 -5.34
N ASN A 39 17.63 -0.53 -6.05
CA ASN A 39 17.81 0.86 -5.69
C ASN A 39 17.01 1.16 -4.40
N VAL A 40 17.73 1.17 -3.27
CA VAL A 40 17.12 1.30 -1.92
C VAL A 40 16.23 2.54 -1.78
N PRO A 41 16.61 3.75 -2.25
CA PRO A 41 15.73 4.91 -2.21
C PRO A 41 14.37 4.70 -2.91
N LEU A 42 14.38 4.13 -4.12
CA LEU A 42 13.15 3.87 -4.87
C LEU A 42 12.30 2.78 -4.22
N LEU A 43 12.95 1.74 -3.70
CA LEU A 43 12.29 0.66 -2.98
C LEU A 43 11.58 1.21 -1.74
N LEU A 44 12.27 2.02 -0.93
CA LEU A 44 11.70 2.65 0.26
C LEU A 44 10.54 3.58 -0.09
N LEU A 45 10.64 4.34 -1.18
CA LEU A 45 9.55 5.20 -1.64
C LEU A 45 8.30 4.37 -1.96
N GLY A 46 8.45 3.28 -2.71
CA GLY A 46 7.35 2.37 -3.02
C GLY A 46 6.75 1.71 -1.77
N ILE A 47 7.60 1.25 -0.84
CA ILE A 47 7.16 0.65 0.43
C ILE A 47 6.38 1.65 1.28
N LEU A 48 6.90 2.87 1.45
CA LEU A 48 6.22 3.91 2.21
C LEU A 48 4.88 4.28 1.57
N ALA A 49 4.85 4.42 0.24
CA ALA A 49 3.63 4.72 -0.48
C ALA A 49 2.55 3.66 -0.27
N ILE A 50 2.89 2.37 -0.42
CA ILE A 50 1.91 1.29 -0.25
C ILE A 50 1.49 1.12 1.22
N ALA A 51 2.43 1.30 2.17
CA ALA A 51 2.14 1.23 3.60
C ALA A 51 1.18 2.34 4.04
N ILE A 52 1.40 3.58 3.58
CA ILE A 52 0.49 4.70 3.86
C ILE A 52 -0.88 4.43 3.23
N LEU A 53 -0.92 3.94 1.99
CA LEU A 53 -2.16 3.61 1.29
C LEU A 53 -3.00 2.58 2.07
N TYR A 54 -2.40 1.46 2.47
CA TYR A 54 -3.10 0.44 3.27
C TYR A 54 -3.54 0.98 4.62
N THR A 55 -2.71 1.79 5.27
CA THR A 55 -3.04 2.40 6.56
C THR A 55 -4.26 3.32 6.43
N LEU A 56 -4.29 4.19 5.41
CA LEU A 56 -5.40 5.10 5.17
C LEU A 56 -6.69 4.35 4.82
N ILE A 57 -6.63 3.33 3.96
CA ILE A 57 -7.79 2.51 3.61
C ILE A 57 -8.33 1.79 4.86
N GLY A 58 -7.44 1.18 5.65
CA GLY A 58 -7.82 0.51 6.89
C GLY A 58 -8.48 1.45 7.88
N ILE A 59 -7.94 2.66 8.06
CA ILE A 59 -8.54 3.70 8.92
C ILE A 59 -9.91 4.12 8.40
N VAL A 60 -10.04 4.36 7.11
CA VAL A 60 -11.30 4.75 6.48
C VAL A 60 -12.37 3.67 6.65
N LEU A 61 -11.99 2.40 6.61
CA LEU A 61 -12.92 1.29 6.77
C LEU A 61 -13.30 1.08 8.24
N ILE A 62 -12.33 1.02 9.16
CA ILE A 62 -12.60 0.72 10.58
C ILE A 62 -13.52 1.76 11.24
N VAL A 63 -13.42 3.04 10.88
CA VAL A 63 -14.27 4.10 11.45
C VAL A 63 -15.75 3.98 11.09
N ARG A 64 -16.11 3.10 10.15
CA ARG A 64 -17.51 2.83 9.76
C ARG A 64 -18.17 1.72 10.58
N TYR A 65 -17.39 0.96 11.34
CA TYR A 65 -17.87 -0.20 12.09
C TYR A 65 -17.69 0.06 13.58
N ASP A 66 -18.72 -0.29 14.35
CA ASP A 66 -18.72 -0.09 15.80
C ASP A 66 -18.06 -1.23 16.57
N LYS A 67 -17.95 -2.40 15.93
CA LYS A 67 -17.34 -3.61 16.49
C LYS A 67 -16.24 -4.12 15.59
N ILE A 68 -15.16 -4.59 16.21
CA ILE A 68 -14.02 -5.19 15.49
C ILE A 68 -14.49 -6.41 14.69
N THR A 69 -15.37 -7.25 15.25
CA THR A 69 -15.87 -8.47 14.58
C THR A 69 -16.62 -8.17 13.29
N ASP A 70 -17.42 -7.10 13.27
CA ASP A 70 -18.20 -6.69 12.09
C ASP A 70 -17.28 -6.09 10.99
N PHE A 71 -16.10 -5.62 11.39
CA PHE A 71 -15.08 -5.10 10.48
C PHE A 71 -14.22 -6.19 9.82
N LEU A 72 -14.05 -7.35 10.47
CA LEU A 72 -13.13 -8.40 9.99
C LEU A 72 -13.48 -8.91 8.58
N ILE A 73 -14.74 -9.26 8.34
CA ILE A 73 -15.16 -9.84 7.05
C ILE A 73 -15.05 -8.80 5.91
N PRO A 74 -15.59 -7.57 6.04
CA PRO A 74 -15.42 -6.53 5.01
C PRO A 74 -13.95 -6.20 4.73
N MET A 75 -13.11 -6.13 5.77
CA MET A 75 -11.69 -5.84 5.61
C MET A 75 -10.97 -6.98 4.90
N ALA A 76 -11.28 -8.24 5.22
CA ALA A 76 -10.70 -9.40 4.54
C ALA A 76 -11.05 -9.41 3.05
N LEU A 77 -12.31 -9.16 2.69
CA LEU A 77 -12.74 -9.05 1.30
C LEU A 77 -12.02 -7.91 0.56
N LEU A 78 -11.90 -6.75 1.22
CA LEU A 78 -11.18 -5.61 0.65
C LEU A 78 -9.68 -5.92 0.48
N ALA A 79 -9.06 -6.59 1.46
CA ALA A 79 -7.65 -6.97 1.40
C ALA A 79 -7.40 -7.92 0.22
N VAL A 80 -8.27 -8.90 -0.01
CA VAL A 80 -8.18 -9.80 -1.18
C VAL A 80 -8.31 -8.99 -2.48
N ALA A 81 -9.28 -8.08 -2.58
CA ALA A 81 -9.45 -7.25 -3.76
C ALA A 81 -8.22 -6.37 -4.04
N LEU A 82 -7.59 -5.82 -2.99
CA LEU A 82 -6.36 -5.04 -3.09
C LEU A 82 -5.12 -5.88 -3.44
N GLN A 83 -5.18 -7.20 -3.30
CA GLN A 83 -4.10 -8.10 -3.73
C GLN A 83 -4.22 -8.53 -5.20
N LEU A 84 -5.35 -8.30 -5.87
CA LEU A 84 -5.54 -8.69 -7.27
C LEU A 84 -4.44 -8.20 -8.23
N PRO A 85 -3.84 -6.99 -8.08
CA PRO A 85 -2.77 -6.54 -8.96
C PRO A 85 -1.53 -7.44 -8.95
N PHE A 86 -1.30 -8.22 -7.89
CA PHE A 86 -0.20 -9.17 -7.89
C PHE A 86 -0.32 -10.15 -9.06
N VAL A 87 -1.53 -10.57 -9.43
CA VAL A 87 -1.79 -11.46 -10.58
C VAL A 87 -1.34 -10.84 -11.91
N TYR A 88 -1.47 -9.52 -12.05
CA TYR A 88 -0.96 -8.78 -13.20
C TYR A 88 0.58 -8.79 -13.22
N PHE A 89 1.21 -8.45 -12.09
CA PHE A 89 2.66 -8.37 -11.99
C PHE A 89 3.37 -9.74 -12.02
N LEU A 90 2.66 -10.81 -11.67
CA LEU A 90 3.10 -12.20 -11.81
C LEU A 90 3.00 -12.72 -13.27
N GLY A 91 2.37 -11.96 -14.18
CA GLY A 91 2.16 -12.36 -15.58
C GLY A 91 1.08 -13.42 -15.77
N TRP A 92 0.21 -13.64 -14.79
CA TRP A 92 -0.86 -14.64 -14.91
C TRP A 92 -2.06 -14.11 -15.70
N ILE A 93 -2.43 -12.85 -15.48
CA ILE A 93 -3.55 -12.19 -16.17
C ILE A 93 -3.17 -10.73 -16.47
N GLU A 94 -2.96 -10.42 -17.73
CA GLU A 94 -2.57 -9.08 -18.20
C GLU A 94 -3.81 -8.24 -18.58
N HIS A 95 -4.67 -7.94 -17.61
CA HIS A 95 -5.85 -7.12 -17.84
C HIS A 95 -5.67 -5.70 -17.27
N PRO A 96 -5.88 -4.61 -18.06
CA PRO A 96 -5.63 -3.23 -17.63
C PRO A 96 -6.50 -2.77 -16.47
N ILE A 97 -7.62 -3.44 -16.21
CA ILE A 97 -8.47 -3.16 -15.05
C ILE A 97 -7.72 -3.35 -13.73
N LEU A 98 -6.72 -4.24 -13.69
CA LEU A 98 -5.91 -4.49 -12.50
C LEU A 98 -5.02 -3.28 -12.15
N LEU A 99 -4.71 -2.42 -13.12
CA LEU A 99 -4.00 -1.16 -12.92
C LEU A 99 -4.89 -0.05 -12.34
N VAL A 100 -6.21 -0.22 -12.29
CA VAL A 100 -7.09 0.74 -11.62
C VAL A 100 -7.06 0.53 -10.10
N ILE A 101 -6.75 -0.69 -9.65
CA ILE A 101 -6.78 -1.07 -8.24
C ILE A 101 -5.69 -0.27 -7.48
N PRO A 102 -6.01 0.37 -6.35
CA PRO A 102 -5.12 1.35 -5.71
C PRO A 102 -3.68 0.87 -5.41
N THR A 103 -3.50 -0.42 -5.16
CA THR A 103 -2.20 -1.03 -4.84
C THR A 103 -1.27 -1.15 -6.04
N SER A 104 -1.80 -1.12 -7.26
CA SER A 104 -0.99 -1.30 -8.48
C SER A 104 0.04 -0.18 -8.70
N ALA A 105 -0.35 1.09 -8.56
CA ALA A 105 0.57 2.21 -8.73
C ALA A 105 1.78 2.23 -7.77
N PRO A 106 1.63 2.06 -6.44
CA PRO A 106 2.79 1.99 -5.57
C PRO A 106 3.61 0.72 -5.80
N THR A 107 3.01 -0.38 -6.27
CA THR A 107 3.77 -1.57 -6.70
C THR A 107 4.64 -1.27 -7.93
N VAL A 108 4.18 -0.48 -8.90
CA VAL A 108 5.02 -0.02 -10.02
C VAL A 108 6.23 0.77 -9.51
N LEU A 109 6.06 1.63 -8.51
CA LEU A 109 7.18 2.36 -7.89
C LEU A 109 8.19 1.42 -7.22
N MET A 110 7.72 0.31 -6.62
CA MET A 110 8.61 -0.73 -6.08
C MET A 110 9.38 -1.45 -7.20
N GLN A 111 8.78 -1.67 -8.38
CA GLN A 111 9.47 -2.26 -9.52
C GLN A 111 10.59 -1.39 -10.08
N ALA A 112 10.44 -0.06 -10.00
CA ALA A 112 11.49 0.90 -10.35
C ALA A 112 12.81 0.66 -9.60
N ALA A 113 12.76 -0.02 -8.44
CA ALA A 113 13.95 -0.36 -7.69
C ALA A 113 14.80 -1.44 -8.36
N TYR A 114 14.21 -2.32 -9.17
CA TYR A 114 14.88 -3.48 -9.75
C TYR A 114 15.21 -3.32 -11.24
N GLY A 115 14.62 -2.33 -11.91
CA GLY A 115 14.87 -2.08 -13.33
C GLY A 115 14.33 -0.73 -13.80
N PRO A 116 14.72 -0.31 -15.02
CA PRO A 116 14.21 0.92 -15.61
C PRO A 116 12.73 0.79 -15.96
N LEU A 117 11.95 1.80 -15.58
CA LEU A 117 10.56 1.95 -15.99
C LEU A 117 10.44 2.84 -17.23
N ALA A 118 9.42 2.59 -18.04
CA ALA A 118 9.01 3.46 -19.13
C ALA A 118 8.45 4.80 -18.59
N THR A 119 8.49 5.84 -19.42
CA THR A 119 8.02 7.19 -19.02
C THR A 119 6.55 7.20 -18.57
N TRP A 120 5.69 6.40 -19.21
CA TRP A 120 4.28 6.32 -18.83
C TRP A 120 4.08 5.61 -17.49
N GLU A 121 4.91 4.63 -17.14
CA GLU A 121 4.89 3.93 -15.84
C GLU A 121 5.31 4.86 -14.71
N TRP A 122 6.22 5.79 -14.97
CA TRP A 122 6.55 6.86 -14.03
C TRP A 122 5.38 7.81 -13.79
N ILE A 123 4.75 8.29 -14.86
CA ILE A 123 3.59 9.20 -14.76
C ILE A 123 2.45 8.51 -14.02
N TYR A 124 2.17 7.25 -14.36
CA TYR A 124 1.16 6.44 -13.72
C TYR A 124 1.51 6.14 -12.25
N GLY A 125 2.68 5.59 -11.98
CA GLY A 125 3.12 5.19 -10.65
C GLY A 125 3.17 6.38 -9.69
N VAL A 126 3.81 7.48 -10.09
CA VAL A 126 3.92 8.69 -9.23
C VAL A 126 2.60 9.44 -9.17
N GLY A 127 1.99 9.72 -10.33
CA GLY A 127 0.79 10.54 -10.42
C GLY A 127 -0.42 9.87 -9.75
N TYR A 128 -0.66 8.60 -10.04
CA TYR A 128 -1.78 7.87 -9.45
C TYR A 128 -1.58 7.62 -7.96
N THR A 129 -0.36 7.26 -7.53
CA THR A 129 -0.05 7.14 -6.09
C THR A 129 -0.27 8.46 -5.35
N ALA A 130 0.24 9.58 -5.87
CA ALA A 130 0.06 10.88 -5.24
C ALA A 130 -1.42 11.27 -5.14
N LEU A 131 -2.20 11.05 -6.21
CA LEU A 131 -3.63 11.29 -6.24
C LEU A 131 -4.36 10.45 -5.18
N LEU A 132 -4.06 9.15 -5.11
CA LEU A 132 -4.64 8.24 -4.12
C LEU A 132 -4.30 8.65 -2.69
N LEU A 133 -3.03 8.95 -2.40
CA LEU A 133 -2.60 9.35 -1.07
C LEU A 133 -3.26 10.66 -0.62
N VAL A 134 -3.34 11.66 -1.50
CA VAL A 134 -4.02 12.94 -1.19
C VAL A 134 -5.51 12.70 -0.97
N GLY A 135 -6.18 11.99 -1.88
CA GLY A 135 -7.62 11.71 -1.79
C GLY A 135 -7.98 10.91 -0.54
N LEU A 136 -7.23 9.84 -0.25
CA LEU A 136 -7.43 9.01 0.93
C LEU A 136 -7.09 9.75 2.23
N SER A 137 -6.07 10.62 2.24
CA SER A 137 -5.73 11.40 3.44
C SER A 137 -6.85 12.38 3.80
N ILE A 138 -7.41 13.07 2.80
CA ILE A 138 -8.56 13.96 2.98
C ILE A 138 -9.78 13.17 3.45
N TRP A 139 -10.03 12.01 2.85
CA TRP A 139 -11.18 11.18 3.19
C TRP A 139 -11.06 10.57 4.59
N ALA A 140 -9.89 10.06 4.96
CA ALA A 140 -9.58 9.56 6.29
C ALA A 140 -9.77 10.65 7.34
N GLY A 141 -9.26 11.87 7.08
CA GLY A 141 -9.46 13.02 7.94
C GLY A 141 -10.94 13.33 8.15
N ARG A 142 -11.73 13.40 7.08
CA ARG A 142 -13.19 13.63 7.16
C ARG A 142 -13.94 12.51 7.87
N ALA A 143 -13.60 11.26 7.61
CA ALA A 143 -14.25 10.10 8.21
C ALA A 143 -13.97 10.02 9.72
N PHE A 144 -12.72 10.31 10.12
CA PHE A 144 -12.30 10.36 11.51
C PHE A 144 -13.03 11.47 12.30
N GLN A 145 -13.10 12.68 11.73
CA GLN A 145 -13.83 13.79 12.35
C GLN A 145 -15.33 13.48 12.52
N LYS A 146 -15.96 12.88 11.52
CA LYS A 146 -17.40 12.57 11.58
C LYS A 146 -17.76 11.48 12.61
N HIS A 147 -16.94 10.43 12.75
CA HIS A 147 -17.34 9.24 13.53
C HIS A 147 -16.70 9.13 14.91
N ILE A 148 -15.52 9.73 15.15
CA ILE A 148 -14.83 9.61 16.43
C ILE A 148 -15.08 10.82 17.34
N VAL A 149 -15.25 12.02 16.79
CA VAL A 149 -15.54 13.21 17.62
C VAL A 149 -16.98 13.17 18.19
N MET A 150 -17.92 12.50 17.54
CA MET A 150 -19.31 12.38 18.01
C MET A 150 -19.58 11.23 19.01
N LYS A 151 -18.60 10.37 19.30
CA LYS A 151 -18.76 9.26 20.27
C LYS A 151 -18.07 9.52 21.62
N VAL A 152 -17.35 10.63 21.75
CA VAL A 152 -16.59 11.00 22.96
C VAL A 152 -17.05 12.34 23.55
N GLY A 153 -18.03 13.01 22.94
CA GLY A 153 -18.77 14.15 23.52
C GLY A 153 -20.17 13.71 23.91
#